data_AF-A0A392NZS4-F1
#
_entry.id   AF-A0A392NZS4-F1
#
_cell.length_a   1.000
_cell.length_b   1.000
_cell.length_c   1.000
_cell.angle_alpha   90.00
_cell.angle_beta   90.00
_cell.angle_gamma   90.00
#
_symmetry.space_group_name_H-M   'P 1'
#
loop_
_entity.id
_entity.type
_entity.pdbx_description
1 polymer ?
#
loop_
_entity_poly.entity_id
_entity_poly.type
_entity_poly.pdbx_seq_one_letter_code
_entity_poly.pdbx_strand_id
1 'polypeptide(L)'
;MMNSFWWGGGTNNKGIRWLAWDRMTYPKTQGDLGFRDIHTFNLAMIAKKGWNIMTKPHTLVAKLYKARWSIGSGTSIKIMSEPWLRGQGGAWLPSPQIQGVHNITVNDLMIPNMK
;
A
#
# COMPACT_ATOMS: atom_id res chain seq x y z
N MET A 1 -21.21 11.45 15.40
CA MET A 1 -21.41 12.85 14.96
C MET A 1 -20.20 13.40 14.19
N MET A 2 -18.96 13.36 14.73
CA MET A 2 -17.75 13.80 13.99
C MET A 2 -17.43 12.95 12.75
N ASN A 3 -17.57 11.62 12.85
CA ASN A 3 -17.23 10.67 11.78
C ASN A 3 -18.11 10.88 10.52
N SER A 4 -19.40 11.20 10.69
CA SER A 4 -20.35 11.47 9.60
C SER A 4 -20.12 12.82 8.92
N PHE A 5 -19.62 13.82 9.65
CA PHE A 5 -19.29 15.14 9.10
C PHE A 5 -18.09 15.07 8.14
N TRP A 6 -17.10 14.22 8.47
CA TRP A 6 -15.86 14.07 7.70
C TRP A 6 -15.90 12.93 6.67
N TRP A 7 -16.63 11.84 6.94
CA TRP A 7 -16.60 10.59 6.15
C TRP A 7 -17.94 10.18 5.53
N GLY A 8 -18.69 11.10 4.91
CA GLY A 8 -19.93 10.76 4.20
C GLY A 8 -20.24 11.64 3.00
N GLY A 9 -19.59 11.45 1.85
CA GLY A 9 -19.94 12.16 0.60
C GLY A 9 -20.95 11.41 -0.29
N GLY A 10 -21.97 12.13 -0.80
CA GLY A 10 -22.92 11.70 -1.85
C GLY A 10 -24.13 10.88 -1.39
N THR A 11 -25.11 10.67 -2.29
CA THR A 11 -26.41 9.96 -2.08
C THR A 11 -26.30 8.56 -1.46
N ASN A 12 -25.08 8.04 -1.29
CA ASN A 12 -24.80 6.74 -0.68
C ASN A 12 -23.72 6.78 0.43
N ASN A 13 -23.46 7.94 1.05
CA ASN A 13 -22.63 8.12 2.26
C ASN A 13 -21.23 7.48 2.24
N LYS A 14 -20.61 7.33 1.07
CA LYS A 14 -19.31 6.65 0.91
C LYS A 14 -18.28 7.60 0.31
N GLY A 15 -17.61 8.40 1.15
CA GLY A 15 -16.49 9.24 0.71
C GLY A 15 -16.07 10.29 1.74
N ILE A 16 -14.84 10.81 1.63
CA ILE A 16 -14.39 11.99 2.40
C ILE A 16 -15.05 13.22 1.79
N ARG A 17 -15.61 14.09 2.64
CA ARG A 17 -15.98 15.44 2.24
C ARG A 17 -14.75 16.33 2.37
N TRP A 18 -14.04 16.53 1.26
CA TRP A 18 -12.85 17.39 1.25
C TRP A 18 -13.27 18.85 1.38
N LEU A 19 -12.77 19.53 2.41
CA LEU A 19 -12.75 20.99 2.52
C LEU A 19 -11.43 21.53 1.96
N ALA A 20 -11.35 22.83 1.65
CA ALA A 20 -10.08 23.46 1.31
C ALA A 20 -9.06 23.30 2.46
N TRP A 21 -7.78 23.11 2.13
CA TRP A 21 -6.73 22.86 3.13
C TRP A 21 -6.62 23.97 4.17
N ASP A 22 -6.79 25.22 3.76
CA ASP A 22 -6.74 26.37 4.68
C ASP A 22 -7.79 26.26 5.80
N ARG A 23 -8.99 25.76 5.49
CA ARG A 23 -10.04 25.49 6.49
C ARG A 23 -9.77 24.23 7.31
N MET A 24 -9.08 23.24 6.74
CA MET A 24 -8.66 22.05 7.49
C MET A 24 -7.63 22.41 8.58
N THR A 25 -6.72 23.34 8.30
CA THR A 25 -5.63 23.72 9.21
C THR A 25 -6.04 24.66 10.33
N TYR A 26 -7.18 25.34 10.17
CA TYR A 26 -7.59 26.41 11.06
C TYR A 26 -7.96 25.88 12.46
N PRO A 27 -7.68 26.62 13.55
CA PRO A 27 -7.80 26.09 14.91
C PRO A 27 -9.22 25.63 15.26
N LYS A 28 -9.34 24.50 16.00
CA LYS A 28 -10.63 23.99 16.47
C LYS A 28 -11.43 25.00 17.32
N THR A 29 -10.74 25.88 18.03
CA THR A 29 -11.36 26.95 18.83
C THR A 29 -12.15 27.94 17.98
N GLN A 30 -11.89 28.00 16.67
CA GLN A 30 -12.59 28.87 15.74
C GLN A 30 -13.57 28.10 14.82
N GLY A 31 -13.89 26.85 15.16
CA GLY A 31 -14.91 26.06 14.46
C GLY A 31 -14.41 25.15 13.35
N ASP A 32 -13.10 25.08 13.13
CA ASP A 32 -12.47 24.26 12.07
C ASP A 32 -11.80 22.98 12.62
N LEU A 33 -11.05 22.25 11.80
CA LEU A 33 -10.56 20.91 12.13
C LEU A 33 -9.21 20.89 12.87
N GLY A 34 -8.40 21.94 12.74
CA GLY A 34 -7.12 22.09 13.42
C GLY A 34 -6.04 21.09 12.97
N PHE A 35 -6.09 20.61 11.72
CA PHE A 35 -5.05 19.75 11.16
C PHE A 35 -3.77 20.56 10.92
N ARG A 36 -2.81 20.50 11.85
CA ARG A 36 -1.58 21.31 11.76
C ARG A 36 -0.46 20.68 10.93
N ASP A 37 -0.52 19.37 10.71
CA ASP A 37 0.53 18.62 10.03
C ASP A 37 -0.04 17.73 8.92
N ILE A 38 0.25 18.12 7.68
CA ILE A 38 -0.13 17.38 6.47
C ILE A 38 0.57 16.03 6.38
N HIS A 39 1.79 15.92 6.92
CA HIS A 39 2.55 14.68 6.91
C HIS A 39 1.87 13.63 7.79
N THR A 40 1.56 13.98 9.04
CA THR A 40 0.80 13.12 9.96
C THR A 40 -0.58 12.76 9.40
N PHE A 41 -1.27 13.71 8.75
CA PHE A 41 -2.56 13.44 8.10
C PHE A 41 -2.43 12.42 6.96
N ASN A 42 -1.43 12.59 6.08
CA ASN A 42 -1.15 11.65 4.99
C ASN A 42 -0.79 10.26 5.52
N LEU A 43 0.03 10.17 6.56
CA LEU A 43 0.32 8.91 7.24
C LEU A 43 -0.95 8.22 7.76
N ALA A 44 -1.83 8.97 8.44
CA ALA A 44 -3.09 8.43 8.92
C ALA A 44 -4.01 7.94 7.77
N MET A 45 -4.01 8.66 6.64
CA MET A 45 -4.73 8.27 5.42
C MET A 45 -4.18 6.98 4.80
N ILE A 46 -2.85 6.83 4.73
CA ILE A 46 -2.20 5.61 4.27
C ILE A 46 -2.55 4.44 5.20
N ALA A 47 -2.44 4.64 6.52
CA ALA A 47 -2.79 3.62 7.50
C ALA A 47 -4.25 3.17 7.36
N LYS A 48 -5.18 4.11 7.15
CA LYS A 48 -6.59 3.80 6.89
C LYS A 48 -6.79 3.00 5.60
N LYS A 49 -6.03 3.29 4.54
CA LYS A 49 -6.08 2.51 3.29
C LYS A 49 -5.53 1.11 3.51
N GLY A 50 -4.39 0.97 4.19
CA GLY A 50 -3.82 -0.33 4.59
C GLY A 50 -4.80 -1.16 5.42
N TRP A 51 -5.42 -0.55 6.43
CA TRP A 51 -6.44 -1.21 7.25
C TRP A 51 -7.64 -1.70 6.42
N ASN A 52 -8.14 -0.91 5.46
CA ASN A 52 -9.22 -1.35 4.59
C ASN A 52 -8.79 -2.51 3.67
N ILE A 53 -7.55 -2.54 3.20
CA ILE A 53 -7.04 -3.67 2.40
C ILE A 53 -7.01 -4.95 3.24
N MET A 54 -6.56 -4.86 4.49
CA MET A 54 -6.50 -6.01 5.41
C MET A 54 -7.89 -6.51 5.83
N THR A 55 -8.81 -5.60 6.15
CA THR A 55 -10.15 -5.95 6.67
C THR A 55 -11.18 -6.26 5.59
N LYS A 56 -10.97 -5.80 4.34
CA LYS A 56 -11.91 -5.97 3.21
C LYS A 56 -11.20 -6.61 2.00
N PRO A 57 -10.83 -7.90 2.10
CA PRO A 57 -10.04 -8.58 1.08
C PRO A 57 -10.77 -8.77 -0.26
N HIS A 58 -12.11 -8.64 -0.26
CA HIS A 58 -12.94 -8.78 -1.46
C HIS A 58 -12.94 -7.53 -2.35
N THR A 59 -12.44 -6.40 -1.87
CA THR A 59 -12.35 -5.16 -2.67
C THR A 59 -11.38 -5.34 -3.84
N LEU A 60 -11.65 -4.68 -4.97
CA LEU A 60 -10.80 -4.76 -6.16
C LEU A 60 -9.35 -4.37 -5.86
N VAL A 61 -9.16 -3.31 -5.06
CA VAL A 61 -7.82 -2.86 -4.64
C VAL A 61 -7.10 -3.93 -3.83
N ALA A 62 -7.77 -4.57 -2.86
CA ALA A 62 -7.15 -5.65 -2.09
C ALA A 62 -6.79 -6.85 -2.96
N LYS A 63 -7.66 -7.23 -3.92
CA LYS A 63 -7.38 -8.31 -4.88
C LYS A 63 -6.18 -7.99 -5.78
N LEU A 64 -6.09 -6.76 -6.30
CA LEU A 64 -4.95 -6.32 -7.12
C LEU A 64 -3.64 -6.31 -6.34
N TYR A 65 -3.65 -5.78 -5.11
CA TYR A 65 -2.47 -5.80 -4.25
C TYR A 65 -2.05 -7.24 -3.92
N LYS A 66 -3.00 -8.11 -3.60
CA LYS A 66 -2.73 -9.52 -3.36
C LYS A 66 -2.14 -10.17 -4.61
N ALA A 67 -2.71 -9.97 -5.80
CA ALA A 67 -2.20 -10.56 -7.04
C ALA A 67 -0.79 -10.07 -7.41
N ARG A 68 -0.49 -8.78 -7.14
CA ARG A 68 0.84 -8.20 -7.44
C ARG A 68 1.93 -8.66 -6.48
N TRP A 69 1.59 -8.92 -5.22
CA TRP A 69 2.57 -9.18 -4.15
C TRP A 69 2.41 -10.56 -3.49
N SER A 70 1.56 -11.44 -4.03
CA SER A 70 1.42 -12.82 -3.54
C SER A 70 2.53 -13.69 -4.10
N ILE A 71 3.43 -14.11 -3.22
CA ILE A 71 4.50 -15.06 -3.53
C ILE A 71 3.96 -16.51 -3.62
N GLY A 72 2.83 -16.80 -2.94
CA GLY A 72 2.24 -18.13 -2.92
C GLY A 72 3.18 -19.15 -2.26
N SER A 73 3.33 -20.33 -2.88
CA SER A 73 4.35 -21.32 -2.48
C SER A 73 5.78 -20.90 -2.83
N GLY A 74 5.99 -19.82 -3.59
CA GLY A 74 7.30 -19.38 -4.04
C GLY A 74 7.97 -20.27 -5.09
N THR A 75 7.37 -21.42 -5.44
CA THR A 75 7.95 -22.42 -6.35
C THR A 75 7.98 -21.98 -7.82
N SER A 76 7.11 -21.04 -8.21
CA SER A 76 7.05 -20.50 -9.57
C SER A 76 7.89 -19.24 -9.77
N ILE A 77 8.44 -18.66 -8.69
CA ILE A 77 9.15 -17.37 -8.73
C ILE A 77 10.65 -17.62 -8.66
N LYS A 78 11.32 -17.46 -9.80
CA LYS A 78 12.78 -17.60 -9.93
C LYS A 78 13.46 -16.31 -9.50
N ILE A 79 14.35 -16.41 -8.52
CA ILE A 79 14.97 -15.24 -7.88
C ILE A 79 15.90 -14.51 -8.85
N MET A 80 16.67 -15.26 -9.64
CA MET A 80 17.73 -14.66 -10.45
C MET A 80 17.30 -14.26 -11.87
N SER A 81 16.09 -14.63 -12.29
CA SER A 81 15.58 -14.33 -13.64
C SER A 81 14.78 -13.03 -13.71
N GLU A 82 14.11 -12.63 -12.63
CA GLU A 82 13.39 -11.37 -12.60
C GLU A 82 14.32 -10.24 -12.14
N PRO A 83 14.47 -9.15 -12.93
CA PRO A 83 15.27 -8.03 -12.50
C PRO A 83 14.53 -7.21 -11.45
N TRP A 84 15.09 -7.12 -10.24
CA TRP A 84 14.46 -6.44 -9.09
C TRP A 84 14.76 -4.95 -9.02
N LEU A 85 15.82 -4.50 -9.70
CA LEU A 85 16.32 -3.12 -9.64
C LEU A 85 16.35 -2.49 -11.03
N ARG A 86 15.86 -1.26 -11.10
CA ARG A 86 16.00 -0.41 -12.28
C ARG A 86 17.33 0.34 -12.20
N GLY A 87 18.12 0.25 -13.26
CA GLY A 87 19.32 1.05 -13.46
C GLY A 87 19.00 2.46 -13.98
N GLN A 88 20.02 3.29 -14.10
CA GLN A 88 19.88 4.58 -14.76
C GLN A 88 19.42 4.39 -16.22
N GLY A 89 18.49 5.23 -16.68
CA GLY A 89 17.90 5.13 -18.02
C GLY A 89 16.73 4.15 -18.12
N GLY A 90 16.26 3.56 -17.01
CA GLY A 90 15.09 2.69 -17.00
C GLY A 90 15.34 1.25 -17.47
N ALA A 91 16.59 0.93 -17.80
CA ALA A 91 17.02 -0.45 -18.06
C ALA A 91 17.01 -1.27 -16.77
N TRP A 92 16.68 -2.55 -16.89
CA TRP A 92 16.75 -3.51 -15.79
C TRP A 92 18.20 -3.90 -15.53
N LEU A 93 18.66 -3.84 -14.27
CA LEU A 93 20.00 -4.29 -13.91
C LEU A 93 20.04 -5.82 -13.93
N PRO A 94 20.95 -6.45 -14.70
CA PRO A 94 21.09 -7.89 -14.70
C PRO A 94 21.73 -8.36 -13.38
N SER A 95 21.15 -9.39 -12.76
CA SER A 95 21.75 -10.02 -11.58
C SER A 95 23.00 -10.82 -11.99
N PRO A 96 24.11 -10.76 -11.23
CA PRO A 96 25.29 -11.59 -11.47
C PRO A 96 24.90 -13.07 -11.48
N GLN A 97 25.04 -13.71 -12.63
CA GLN A 97 24.63 -15.09 -12.84
C GLN A 97 25.79 -16.02 -12.44
N ILE A 98 25.83 -16.44 -11.18
CA ILE A 98 26.80 -17.43 -10.68
C ILE A 98 26.27 -18.82 -11.01
N GLN A 99 27.13 -19.71 -11.53
CA GLN A 99 26.75 -21.09 -11.85
C GLN A 99 26.15 -21.77 -10.61
N GLY A 100 24.95 -22.36 -10.76
CA GLY A 100 24.21 -23.03 -9.68
C GLY A 100 23.07 -22.22 -9.04
N VAL A 101 23.03 -20.89 -9.23
CA VAL A 101 22.03 -20.01 -8.57
C VAL A 101 20.79 -19.75 -9.45
N HIS A 102 20.84 -20.12 -10.73
CA HIS A 102 19.78 -19.88 -11.71
C HIS A 102 18.44 -20.58 -11.41
N ASN A 103 18.49 -21.68 -10.67
CA ASN A 103 17.32 -22.50 -10.38
C ASN A 103 16.74 -22.25 -8.99
N ILE A 104 17.30 -21.31 -8.23
CA ILE A 104 16.78 -20.97 -6.90
C ILE A 104 15.45 -20.23 -7.06
N THR A 105 14.44 -20.77 -6.40
CA THR A 105 13.10 -20.22 -6.32
C THR A 105 12.90 -19.54 -4.96
N VAL A 106 11.89 -18.68 -4.85
CA VAL A 106 11.56 -18.04 -3.56
C VAL A 106 11.23 -19.09 -2.48
N ASN A 107 10.68 -20.25 -2.87
CA ASN A 107 10.43 -21.36 -1.95
C ASN A 107 11.69 -21.83 -1.21
N ASP A 108 12.84 -21.83 -1.88
CA ASP A 108 14.11 -22.30 -1.32
C ASP A 108 14.67 -21.36 -0.24
N LEU A 109 14.15 -20.12 -0.17
CA LEU A 109 14.48 -19.14 0.87
C LEU A 109 13.43 -19.06 1.98
N MET A 110 12.27 -19.69 1.80
CA MET A 110 11.21 -19.68 2.82
C MET A 110 11.57 -20.63 3.96
N ILE A 111 11.38 -20.17 5.20
CA ILE A 111 11.56 -21.04 6.37
C ILE A 111 10.37 -22.01 6.44
N PRO A 112 10.59 -23.34 6.46
CA PRO A 112 9.51 -24.30 6.56
C PRO A 112 8.65 -24.07 7.82
N ASN A 113 7.33 -24.14 7.66
CA ASN A 113 6.34 -24.08 8.74
C ASN A 113 6.19 -22.73 9.48
N MET A 114 6.73 -21.63 8.95
CA MET A 114 6.30 -20.30 9.41
C MET A 114 5.02 -19.89 8.66
N LYS A 115 3.90 -19.83 9.38
CA LYS A 115 2.63 -19.25 8.91
C LYS A 115 2.54 -17.77 9.28
#